data_AF-A0A9E1SMT4-F1
#
_entry.id   AF-A0A9E1SMT4-F1
#
_cell.length_a   1.000
_cell.length_b   1.000
_cell.length_c   1.000
_cell.angle_alpha   90.00
_cell.angle_beta   90.00
_cell.angle_gamma   90.00
#
_symmetry.space_group_name_H-M   'P 1'
#
loop_
_entity.id
_entity.type
_entity.pdbx_description
1 polymer ?
#
loop_
_entity_poly.entity_id
_entity_poly.type
_entity_poly.pdbx_seq_one_letter_code
_entity_poly.pdbx_strand_id
1 'polypeptide(L)'
;FFKDIEKIVNKYSIDPKLFERLISAFKQDINNKTYIDFNDLINYCNKAACPAGEMILKLFNEDQKRNIGYANNLCRALALIGISQDIHEDFLKGRIYIPTKEMFKFKLTKSDIETQTFNQNWKMFKTPWLKRIELLLKKGSPLSKNLNGRLKLQIKILIAGADLLISRLRREDCDWFIDPPKISKLDWLILFSQSIIKK
;
A
#
# COMPACT_ATOMS: atom_id res chain seq x y z
N PHE A 1 -3.73 -17.32 -24.42
CA PHE A 1 -2.80 -16.44 -23.69
C PHE A 1 -3.11 -16.37 -22.17
N PHE A 2 -4.35 -16.60 -21.68
CA PHE A 2 -4.69 -16.54 -20.24
C PHE A 2 -5.30 -17.83 -19.63
N LYS A 3 -5.01 -19.00 -20.18
CA LYS A 3 -5.71 -20.26 -19.83
C LYS A 3 -5.66 -20.62 -18.34
N ASP A 4 -4.55 -20.35 -17.65
CA ASP A 4 -4.44 -20.70 -16.22
C ASP A 4 -5.14 -19.70 -15.32
N ILE A 5 -5.15 -18.41 -15.67
CA ILE A 5 -5.94 -17.39 -14.98
C ILE A 5 -7.43 -17.70 -15.14
N GLU A 6 -7.86 -18.03 -16.36
CA GLU A 6 -9.25 -18.41 -16.66
C GLU A 6 -9.73 -19.59 -15.81
N LYS A 7 -8.91 -20.65 -15.69
CA LYS A 7 -9.22 -21.79 -14.80
C LYS A 7 -9.45 -21.36 -13.36
N ILE A 8 -8.60 -20.46 -12.83
CA ILE A 8 -8.71 -19.96 -11.45
C ILE A 8 -9.93 -19.06 -11.29
N VAL A 9 -10.18 -18.15 -12.22
CA VAL A 9 -11.35 -17.26 -12.22
C VAL A 9 -12.64 -18.08 -12.20
N ASN A 10 -12.72 -19.11 -13.05
CA ASN A 10 -13.89 -19.99 -13.11
C ASN A 10 -14.03 -20.84 -11.84
N LYS A 11 -12.91 -21.42 -11.34
CA LYS A 11 -12.94 -22.28 -10.14
C LYS A 11 -13.39 -21.54 -8.88
N TYR A 12 -12.99 -20.28 -8.72
CA TYR A 12 -13.28 -19.49 -7.51
C TYR A 12 -14.34 -18.41 -7.74
N SER A 13 -14.97 -18.36 -8.92
CA SER A 13 -15.96 -17.34 -9.30
C SER A 13 -15.47 -15.91 -8.99
N ILE A 14 -14.25 -15.59 -9.42
CA ILE A 14 -13.65 -14.26 -9.23
C ILE A 14 -14.37 -13.26 -10.14
N ASP A 15 -14.86 -12.15 -9.58
CA ASP A 15 -15.53 -11.10 -10.34
C ASP A 15 -14.53 -10.43 -11.34
N PRO A 16 -14.78 -10.50 -12.67
CA PRO A 16 -13.94 -9.86 -13.67
C PRO A 16 -13.72 -8.36 -13.44
N LYS A 17 -14.65 -7.67 -12.76
CA LYS A 17 -14.53 -6.24 -12.42
C LYS A 17 -13.30 -5.93 -11.55
N LEU A 18 -12.78 -6.91 -10.82
CA LEU A 18 -11.54 -6.75 -10.06
C LEU A 18 -10.34 -6.52 -10.99
N PHE A 19 -10.29 -7.20 -12.13
CA PHE A 19 -9.24 -7.00 -13.14
C PHE A 19 -9.43 -5.68 -13.88
N GLU A 20 -10.68 -5.31 -14.20
CA GLU A 20 -10.99 -4.02 -14.83
C GLU A 20 -10.55 -2.83 -13.95
N ARG A 21 -10.71 -2.94 -12.63
CA ARG A 21 -10.21 -1.94 -11.67
C ARG A 21 -8.68 -1.80 -11.75
N LEU A 22 -7.94 -2.91 -11.79
CA LEU A 22 -6.47 -2.89 -11.94
C LEU A 22 -6.07 -2.22 -13.26
N ILE A 23 -6.72 -2.62 -14.37
CA ILE A 23 -6.48 -2.02 -15.70
C ILE A 23 -6.80 -0.52 -15.68
N SER A 24 -7.84 -0.09 -14.98
CA SER A 24 -8.18 1.34 -14.82
C SER A 24 -7.12 2.11 -14.04
N ALA A 25 -6.42 1.49 -13.08
CA ALA A 25 -5.27 2.10 -12.42
C ALA A 25 -4.08 2.21 -13.37
N PHE A 26 -3.74 1.15 -14.10
CA PHE A 26 -2.63 1.17 -15.06
C PHE A 26 -2.82 2.22 -16.17
N LYS A 27 -4.04 2.42 -16.65
CA LYS A 27 -4.34 3.52 -17.58
C LYS A 27 -4.08 4.90 -16.97
N GLN A 28 -4.35 5.10 -15.69
CA GLN A 28 -4.04 6.38 -15.00
C GLN A 28 -2.53 6.59 -14.88
N ASP A 29 -1.77 5.52 -14.63
CA ASP A 29 -0.32 5.54 -14.53
C ASP A 29 0.37 5.85 -15.87
N ILE A 30 -0.22 5.44 -17.00
CA ILE A 30 0.26 5.78 -18.34
C ILE A 30 -0.02 7.25 -18.67
N ASN A 31 -1.18 7.75 -18.24
CA ASN A 31 -1.62 9.12 -18.55
C ASN A 31 -1.06 10.17 -17.57
N ASN A 32 -0.12 9.80 -16.69
CA ASN A 32 0.50 10.68 -15.68
C ASN A 32 -0.53 11.51 -14.90
N LYS A 33 -1.61 10.87 -14.46
CA LYS A 33 -2.72 11.54 -13.79
C LYS A 33 -2.24 12.30 -12.55
N THR A 34 -2.70 13.54 -12.42
CA THR A 34 -2.52 14.36 -11.21
C THR A 34 -3.64 14.09 -10.21
N TYR A 35 -3.29 13.93 -8.93
CA TYR A 35 -4.24 13.77 -7.82
C TYR A 35 -4.46 15.11 -7.12
N ILE A 36 -5.71 15.56 -7.01
CA ILE A 36 -6.00 16.88 -6.45
C ILE A 36 -5.92 16.82 -4.93
N ASP A 37 -6.53 15.81 -4.33
CA ASP A 37 -6.54 15.61 -2.89
C ASP A 37 -6.34 14.15 -2.48
N PHE A 38 -6.34 13.91 -1.16
CA PHE A 38 -6.09 12.58 -0.62
C PHE A 38 -7.19 11.57 -1.01
N ASN A 39 -8.43 12.01 -1.25
CA ASN A 39 -9.49 11.10 -1.67
C ASN A 39 -9.26 10.62 -3.11
N ASP A 40 -8.76 11.47 -4.00
CA ASP A 40 -8.35 11.05 -5.34
C ASP A 40 -7.27 9.97 -5.30
N LEU A 41 -6.26 10.15 -4.43
CA LEU A 41 -5.21 9.16 -4.25
C LEU A 41 -5.75 7.85 -3.65
N ILE A 42 -6.66 7.93 -2.69
CA ILE A 42 -7.32 6.74 -2.13
C ILE A 42 -8.17 6.03 -3.20
N ASN A 43 -8.81 6.77 -4.10
CA ASN A 43 -9.53 6.21 -5.25
C ASN A 43 -8.59 5.51 -6.24
N TYR A 44 -7.36 6.00 -6.41
CA TYR A 44 -6.33 5.27 -7.12
C TYR A 44 -5.94 3.98 -6.38
N CYS A 45 -5.63 4.03 -5.08
CA CYS A 45 -5.30 2.84 -4.29
C CYS A 45 -6.42 1.79 -4.30
N ASN A 46 -7.69 2.22 -4.32
CA ASN A 46 -8.86 1.37 -4.48
C ASN A 46 -8.87 0.57 -5.78
N LYS A 47 -8.24 1.09 -6.82
CA LYS A 47 -8.16 0.45 -8.13
C LYS A 47 -6.85 -0.33 -8.27
N ALA A 48 -5.74 0.22 -7.80
CA ALA A 48 -4.40 -0.33 -7.97
C ALA A 48 -4.07 -1.49 -7.02
N ALA A 49 -4.62 -1.49 -5.79
CA ALA A 49 -4.19 -2.42 -4.74
C ALA A 49 -5.32 -3.28 -4.16
N CYS A 50 -6.47 -2.68 -3.85
CA CYS A 50 -7.59 -3.39 -3.22
C CYS A 50 -8.07 -4.64 -3.98
N PRO A 51 -8.15 -4.66 -5.33
CA PRO A 51 -8.59 -5.86 -6.04
C PRO A 51 -7.74 -7.10 -5.76
N ALA A 52 -6.43 -6.95 -5.52
CA ALA A 52 -5.56 -8.08 -5.18
C ALA A 52 -5.95 -8.69 -3.82
N GLY A 53 -6.25 -7.88 -2.81
CA GLY A 53 -6.73 -8.35 -1.51
C GLY A 53 -8.10 -9.03 -1.62
N GLU A 54 -9.01 -8.47 -2.40
CA GLU A 54 -10.33 -9.04 -2.67
C GLU A 54 -10.22 -10.41 -3.38
N MET A 55 -9.34 -10.55 -4.37
CA MET A 55 -9.04 -11.83 -5.04
C MET A 55 -8.44 -12.84 -4.05
N ILE A 56 -7.48 -12.45 -3.21
CA ILE A 56 -6.88 -13.35 -2.21
C ILE A 56 -7.96 -13.87 -1.25
N LEU A 57 -8.83 -13.00 -0.73
CA LEU A 57 -9.93 -13.45 0.12
C LEU A 57 -10.85 -14.44 -0.60
N LYS A 58 -11.13 -14.20 -1.90
CA LYS A 58 -11.94 -15.12 -2.71
C LYS A 58 -11.30 -16.50 -2.84
N LEU A 59 -9.99 -16.57 -3.07
CA LEU A 59 -9.25 -17.84 -3.18
C LEU A 59 -9.32 -18.69 -1.89
N PHE A 60 -9.49 -18.04 -0.74
CA PHE A 60 -9.60 -18.71 0.56
C PHE A 60 -11.04 -18.83 1.07
N ASN A 61 -12.05 -18.43 0.28
CA ASN A 61 -13.47 -18.37 0.68
C ASN A 61 -13.72 -17.51 1.93
N GLU A 62 -12.96 -16.42 2.07
CA GLU A 62 -13.00 -15.48 3.20
C GLU A 62 -13.51 -14.08 2.77
N ASP A 63 -14.19 -14.00 1.62
CA ASP A 63 -14.64 -12.78 0.92
C ASP A 63 -15.93 -12.16 1.48
N GLN A 64 -16.25 -12.41 2.76
CA GLN A 64 -17.37 -11.75 3.42
C GLN A 64 -17.16 -10.23 3.43
N LYS A 65 -18.24 -9.45 3.28
CA LYS A 65 -18.21 -7.97 3.18
C LYS A 65 -17.34 -7.29 4.24
N ARG A 66 -17.36 -7.80 5.46
CA ARG A 66 -16.53 -7.31 6.58
C ARG A 66 -15.03 -7.52 6.33
N ASN A 67 -14.63 -8.71 5.89
CA ASN A 67 -13.25 -9.05 5.60
C ASN A 67 -12.73 -8.25 4.39
N ILE A 68 -13.56 -8.08 3.35
CA ILE A 68 -13.25 -7.18 2.22
C ILE A 68 -12.96 -5.75 2.71
N GLY A 69 -13.80 -5.22 3.61
CA GLY A 69 -13.58 -3.90 4.19
C GLY A 69 -12.24 -3.79 4.93
N TYR A 70 -11.84 -4.82 5.68
CA TYR A 70 -10.54 -4.83 6.35
C TYR A 70 -9.38 -4.99 5.38
N ALA A 71 -9.45 -5.92 4.43
CA ALA A 71 -8.43 -6.13 3.41
C ALA A 71 -8.20 -4.86 2.59
N ASN A 72 -9.26 -4.15 2.19
CA ASN A 72 -9.14 -2.91 1.44
C ASN A 72 -8.42 -1.81 2.23
N ASN A 73 -8.59 -1.74 3.56
CA ASN A 73 -7.81 -0.82 4.38
C ASN A 73 -6.33 -1.22 4.46
N LEU A 74 -6.02 -2.53 4.58
CA LEU A 74 -4.63 -3.02 4.54
C LEU A 74 -3.98 -2.72 3.18
N CYS A 75 -4.67 -3.02 2.07
CA CYS A 75 -4.16 -2.77 0.72
C CYS A 75 -3.89 -1.28 0.47
N ARG A 76 -4.77 -0.38 0.93
CA ARG A 76 -4.51 1.07 0.85
C ARG A 76 -3.30 1.48 1.68
N ALA A 77 -3.16 0.96 2.91
CA ALA A 77 -2.01 1.26 3.75
C ALA A 77 -0.70 0.80 3.07
N LEU A 78 -0.65 -0.43 2.56
CA LEU A 78 0.50 -0.96 1.85
C LEU A 78 0.82 -0.18 0.56
N ALA A 79 -0.21 0.21 -0.22
CA ALA A 79 -0.01 1.02 -1.41
C ALA A 79 0.63 2.38 -1.06
N LEU A 80 0.15 3.03 0.00
CA LEU A 80 0.71 4.31 0.45
C LEU A 80 2.13 4.14 1.03
N ILE A 81 2.45 3.01 1.66
CA ILE A 81 3.82 2.69 2.08
C ILE A 81 4.72 2.59 0.85
N GLY A 82 4.32 1.82 -0.17
CA GLY A 82 5.06 1.71 -1.43
C GLY A 82 5.26 3.07 -2.10
N ILE A 83 4.20 3.87 -2.23
CA ILE A 83 4.29 5.24 -2.75
C ILE A 83 5.28 6.10 -1.95
N SER A 84 5.38 5.90 -0.63
CA SER A 84 6.33 6.65 0.20
C SER A 84 7.77 6.17 0.00
N GLN A 85 7.95 4.90 -0.34
CA GLN A 85 9.25 4.30 -0.59
C GLN A 85 9.78 4.55 -2.01
N ASP A 86 8.90 4.81 -2.97
CA ASP A 86 9.26 4.86 -4.38
C ASP A 86 9.07 6.27 -4.98
N ILE A 87 9.05 7.34 -4.17
CA ILE A 87 8.73 8.71 -4.64
C ILE A 87 9.67 9.15 -5.77
N HIS A 88 10.97 8.94 -5.62
CA HIS A 88 11.95 9.35 -6.63
C HIS A 88 11.87 8.43 -7.86
N GLU A 89 11.78 7.12 -7.68
CA GLU A 89 11.65 6.16 -8.78
C GLU A 89 10.38 6.36 -9.60
N ASP A 90 9.28 6.73 -8.96
CA ASP A 90 8.02 7.04 -9.64
C ASP A 90 8.08 8.38 -10.38
N PHE A 91 8.78 9.36 -9.82
CA PHE A 91 9.05 10.63 -10.51
C PHE A 91 9.84 10.41 -11.82
N LEU A 92 10.87 9.54 -11.80
CA LEU A 92 11.63 9.17 -13.01
C LEU A 92 10.75 8.50 -14.08
N LYS A 93 9.62 7.89 -13.69
CA LYS A 93 8.62 7.31 -14.61
C LYS A 93 7.55 8.32 -15.03
N GLY A 94 7.68 9.60 -14.65
CA GLY A 94 6.71 10.66 -14.95
C GLY A 94 5.52 10.72 -13.99
N ARG A 95 5.58 10.05 -12.83
CA ARG A 95 4.46 9.89 -11.90
C ARG A 95 4.69 10.65 -10.61
N ILE A 96 3.66 11.34 -10.12
CA ILE A 96 3.65 11.97 -8.81
C ILE A 96 2.33 11.64 -8.14
N TYR A 97 2.38 10.78 -7.13
CA TYR A 97 1.19 10.34 -6.38
C TYR A 97 0.81 11.29 -5.25
N ILE A 98 1.75 12.11 -4.77
CA ILE A 98 1.47 13.08 -3.70
C ILE A 98 0.44 14.11 -4.21
N PRO A 99 -0.72 14.26 -3.55
CA PRO A 99 -1.76 15.16 -4.04
C PRO A 99 -1.32 16.61 -4.08
N THR A 100 -1.78 17.36 -5.08
CA THR A 100 -1.37 18.76 -5.29
C THR A 100 -1.73 19.66 -4.12
N LYS A 101 -2.87 19.44 -3.45
CA LYS A 101 -3.21 20.15 -2.21
C LYS A 101 -2.21 19.89 -1.08
N GLU A 102 -1.66 18.69 -0.97
CA GLU A 102 -0.62 18.39 0.02
C GLU A 102 0.72 19.04 -0.39
N MET A 103 1.09 18.95 -1.66
CA MET A 103 2.29 19.62 -2.18
C MET A 103 2.23 21.13 -1.90
N PHE A 104 1.09 21.78 -2.18
CA PHE A 104 0.89 23.19 -1.89
C PHE A 104 0.95 23.49 -0.39
N LYS A 105 0.20 22.73 0.42
CA LYS A 105 0.10 22.94 1.88
C LYS A 105 1.46 22.85 2.56
N PHE A 106 2.29 21.89 2.17
CA PHE A 106 3.62 21.69 2.74
C PHE A 106 4.72 22.40 1.95
N LYS A 107 4.40 23.12 0.87
CA LYS A 107 5.40 23.76 -0.01
C LYS A 107 6.43 22.76 -0.56
N LEU A 108 5.95 21.58 -0.97
CA LEU A 108 6.74 20.54 -1.62
C LEU A 108 6.85 20.86 -3.11
N THR A 109 8.05 20.82 -3.66
CA THR A 109 8.26 21.11 -5.09
C THR A 109 8.63 19.85 -5.86
N LYS A 110 8.39 19.87 -7.18
CA LYS A 110 8.91 18.80 -8.06
C LYS A 110 10.44 18.79 -8.09
N SER A 111 11.05 19.97 -8.00
CA SER A 111 12.50 20.12 -7.96
C SER A 111 13.11 19.44 -6.74
N ASP A 112 12.42 19.45 -5.59
CA ASP A 112 12.86 18.69 -4.41
C ASP A 112 12.99 17.19 -4.72
N ILE A 113 12.03 16.61 -5.44
CA ILE A 113 12.02 15.19 -5.81
C ILE A 113 13.10 14.90 -6.85
N GLU A 114 13.23 15.77 -7.85
CA GLU A 114 14.20 15.65 -8.94
C GLU A 114 15.64 15.69 -8.43
N THR A 115 15.94 16.64 -7.54
CA THR A 115 17.27 16.83 -6.93
C THR A 115 17.50 15.99 -5.68
N GLN A 116 16.50 15.18 -5.28
CA GLN A 116 16.51 14.39 -4.04
C GLN A 116 16.79 15.26 -2.79
N THR A 117 16.27 16.49 -2.76
CA THR A 117 16.44 17.42 -1.64
C THR A 117 15.37 17.20 -0.59
N PHE A 118 15.64 16.33 0.39
CA PHE A 118 14.72 16.04 1.50
C PHE A 118 14.77 17.09 2.62
N ASN A 119 14.25 18.27 2.31
CA ASN A 119 14.27 19.44 3.19
C ASN A 119 13.28 19.35 4.37
N GLN A 120 13.24 20.41 5.19
CA GLN A 120 12.35 20.48 6.37
C GLN A 120 10.87 20.39 6.04
N ASN A 121 10.43 20.88 4.87
CA ASN A 121 9.04 20.77 4.44
C ASN A 121 8.62 19.31 4.24
N TRP A 122 9.50 18.49 3.64
CA TRP A 122 9.29 17.06 3.51
C TRP A 122 9.24 16.37 4.87
N LYS A 123 10.14 16.71 5.80
CA LYS A 123 10.11 16.20 7.19
C LYS A 123 8.78 16.53 7.88
N MET A 124 8.27 17.75 7.72
CA MET A 124 6.95 18.14 8.25
C MET A 124 5.80 17.37 7.61
N PHE A 125 5.90 17.07 6.31
CA PHE A 125 4.90 16.28 5.58
C PHE A 125 4.84 14.81 6.03
N LYS A 126 5.97 14.20 6.41
CA LYS A 126 6.04 12.79 6.86
C LYS A 126 5.00 12.47 7.94
N THR A 127 4.92 13.30 8.97
CA THR A 127 4.11 13.02 10.17
C THR A 127 2.62 12.84 9.86
N PRO A 128 1.92 13.82 9.25
CA PRO A 128 0.51 13.66 8.90
C PRO A 128 0.28 12.60 7.82
N TRP A 129 1.24 12.38 6.91
CA TRP A 129 1.16 11.32 5.91
C TRP A 129 1.16 9.94 6.53
N LEU A 130 2.19 9.63 7.34
CA LEU A 130 2.31 8.34 8.03
C LEU A 130 1.16 8.10 9.00
N LYS A 131 0.65 9.14 9.67
CA LYS A 131 -0.54 9.01 10.53
C LYS A 131 -1.76 8.50 9.77
N ARG A 132 -1.95 8.90 8.50
CA ARG A 132 -3.05 8.37 7.67
C ARG A 132 -2.84 6.90 7.32
N ILE A 133 -1.61 6.50 7.03
CA ILE A 133 -1.24 5.11 6.76
C ILE A 133 -1.50 4.24 7.99
N GLU A 134 -1.08 4.67 9.18
CA GLU A 134 -1.34 3.96 10.44
C GLU A 134 -2.82 3.80 10.73
N LEU A 135 -3.63 4.83 10.47
CA LEU A 135 -5.09 4.75 10.65
C LEU A 135 -5.72 3.73 9.70
N LEU A 136 -5.24 3.64 8.46
CA LEU A 136 -5.69 2.62 7.51
C LEU A 136 -5.24 1.22 7.96
N LEU A 137 -3.98 1.07 8.35
CA LEU A 137 -3.44 -0.19 8.85
C LEU A 137 -4.25 -0.68 10.06
N LYS A 138 -4.45 0.17 11.07
CA LYS A 138 -5.26 -0.12 12.26
C LYS A 138 -6.71 -0.50 11.93
N LYS A 139 -7.33 0.15 10.94
CA LYS A 139 -8.69 -0.20 10.46
C LYS A 139 -8.72 -1.57 9.78
N GLY A 140 -7.62 -1.99 9.15
CA GLY A 140 -7.49 -3.28 8.49
C GLY A 140 -7.00 -4.42 9.38
N SER A 141 -6.26 -4.13 10.46
CA SER A 141 -5.67 -5.13 11.36
C SER A 141 -6.65 -6.19 11.91
N PRO A 142 -7.94 -5.88 12.20
CA PRO A 142 -8.90 -6.87 12.64
C PRO A 142 -9.09 -8.06 11.69
N LEU A 143 -8.70 -7.95 10.41
CA LEU A 143 -8.74 -9.07 9.47
C LEU A 143 -8.03 -10.32 10.02
N SER A 144 -6.87 -10.14 10.65
CA SER A 144 -6.10 -11.25 11.26
C SER A 144 -6.86 -12.02 12.35
N LYS A 145 -7.92 -11.45 12.93
CA LYS A 145 -8.75 -12.13 13.95
C LYS A 145 -9.89 -12.93 13.33
N ASN A 146 -10.33 -12.53 12.14
CA ASN A 146 -11.47 -13.14 11.44
C ASN A 146 -11.07 -14.32 10.54
N LEU A 147 -9.79 -14.42 10.18
CA LEU A 147 -9.28 -15.45 9.29
C LEU A 147 -8.79 -16.67 10.07
N ASN A 148 -8.73 -17.81 9.39
CA ASN A 148 -8.22 -19.06 9.93
C ASN A 148 -6.98 -19.60 9.19
N GLY A 149 -6.32 -20.57 9.79
CA GLY A 149 -5.24 -21.34 9.18
C GLY A 149 -4.04 -20.50 8.69
N ARG A 150 -3.53 -20.85 7.50
CA ARG A 150 -2.34 -20.23 6.90
C ARG A 150 -2.54 -18.76 6.55
N LEU A 151 -3.72 -18.38 6.06
CA LEU A 151 -4.00 -17.00 5.64
C LEU A 151 -3.95 -16.05 6.83
N LYS A 152 -4.46 -16.46 8.00
CA LYS A 152 -4.32 -15.72 9.26
C LYS A 152 -2.87 -15.36 9.56
N LEU A 153 -1.96 -16.33 9.50
CA LEU A 153 -0.54 -16.13 9.78
C LEU A 153 0.09 -15.17 8.77
N GLN A 154 -0.22 -15.33 7.48
CA GLN A 154 0.27 -14.44 6.42
C GLN A 154 -0.17 -12.99 6.63
N ILE A 155 -1.44 -12.77 7.02
CA ILE A 155 -1.95 -11.44 7.33
C ILE A 155 -1.31 -10.85 8.60
N LYS A 156 -1.08 -11.66 9.65
CA LYS A 156 -0.32 -11.20 10.85
C LYS A 156 1.08 -10.70 10.47
N ILE A 157 1.81 -11.46 9.64
CA ILE A 157 3.15 -11.10 9.19
C ILE A 157 3.11 -9.83 8.34
N LEU A 158 2.14 -9.71 7.42
CA LEU A 158 1.95 -8.53 6.58
C LEU A 158 1.68 -7.27 7.41
N ILE A 159 0.82 -7.36 8.43
CA ILE A 159 0.54 -6.23 9.34
C ILE A 159 1.81 -5.84 10.10
N ALA A 160 2.52 -6.81 10.68
CA ALA A 160 3.76 -6.55 11.43
C ALA A 160 4.86 -5.95 10.54
N GLY A 161 4.98 -6.41 9.29
CA GLY A 161 5.88 -5.83 8.30
C GLY A 161 5.51 -4.39 7.95
N ALA A 162 4.22 -4.11 7.77
CA ALA A 162 3.74 -2.75 7.52
C ALA A 162 4.01 -1.81 8.71
N ASP A 163 3.77 -2.26 9.95
CA ASP A 163 4.09 -1.50 11.17
C ASP A 163 5.60 -1.19 11.26
N LEU A 164 6.44 -2.18 10.97
CA LEU A 164 7.89 -2.01 10.93
C LEU A 164 8.31 -0.97 9.89
N LEU A 165 7.77 -1.04 8.67
CA LEU A 165 8.08 -0.06 7.62
C LEU A 165 7.63 1.35 8.02
N ILE A 166 6.43 1.50 8.58
CA ILE A 166 5.94 2.80 9.07
C ILE A 166 6.89 3.35 10.15
N SER A 167 7.33 2.52 11.10
CA SER A 167 8.27 2.96 12.14
C SER A 167 9.62 3.41 11.57
N ARG A 168 10.13 2.71 10.55
CA ARG A 168 11.39 3.07 9.89
C ARG A 168 11.26 4.33 9.05
N LEU A 169 10.16 4.45 8.30
CA LEU A 169 9.82 5.63 7.51
C LEU A 169 9.65 6.86 8.40
N ARG A 170 9.21 6.69 9.65
CA ARG A 170 9.02 7.78 10.62
C ARG A 170 10.31 8.37 11.16
N ARG A 171 11.42 7.62 11.18
CA ARG A 171 12.67 8.08 11.80
C ARG A 171 13.10 9.43 11.22
N GLU A 172 13.64 10.29 12.07
CA GLU A 172 13.97 11.68 11.71
C GLU A 172 15.08 11.78 10.66
N ASP A 173 16.03 10.84 10.74
CA ASP A 173 17.16 10.66 9.81
C ASP A 173 16.77 9.96 8.50
N CYS A 174 15.56 9.42 8.40
CA CYS A 174 15.12 8.69 7.21
C CYS A 174 14.71 9.66 6.09
N ASP A 175 15.52 9.69 5.04
CA ASP A 175 15.25 10.34 3.77
C ASP A 175 14.48 9.39 2.83
N TRP A 176 13.33 9.83 2.31
CA TRP A 176 12.52 9.00 1.42
C TRP A 176 12.99 8.99 -0.04
N PHE A 177 13.94 9.85 -0.41
CA PHE A 177 14.47 9.93 -1.79
C PHE A 177 15.71 9.06 -2.00
N ILE A 178 16.56 8.89 -0.98
CA ILE A 178 17.89 8.27 -1.12
C ILE A 178 17.89 6.79 -0.70
N ASP A 179 17.44 6.49 0.52
CA ASP A 179 17.42 5.12 1.06
C ASP A 179 16.15 4.85 1.87
N PRO A 180 14.98 4.82 1.19
CA PRO A 180 13.73 4.49 1.84
C PRO A 180 13.78 3.05 2.35
N PRO A 181 13.40 2.81 3.62
CA PRO A 181 13.59 1.54 4.29
C PRO A 181 12.78 0.44 3.59
N LYS A 182 13.40 -0.69 3.27
CA LYS A 182 12.74 -1.90 2.73
C LYS A 182 12.76 -3.02 3.78
N ILE A 183 11.95 -4.06 3.58
CA ILE A 183 12.02 -5.26 4.41
C ILE A 183 13.24 -6.08 3.96
N SER A 184 14.18 -6.32 4.87
CA SER A 184 15.35 -7.17 4.62
C SER A 184 15.02 -8.66 4.76
N LYS A 185 15.93 -9.53 4.30
CA LYS A 185 15.80 -10.99 4.49
C LYS A 185 15.78 -11.40 5.97
N LEU A 186 16.53 -10.69 6.82
CA LEU A 186 16.55 -10.92 8.27
C LEU A 186 15.25 -10.49 8.94
N ASP A 187 14.67 -9.38 8.48
CA ASP A 187 13.36 -8.92 8.98
C ASP A 187 12.28 -9.97 8.72
N TRP A 188 12.29 -10.61 7.55
CA TRP A 188 11.34 -11.70 7.25
C TRP A 188 11.44 -12.86 8.25
N LEU A 189 12.64 -13.23 8.70
CA LEU A 189 12.84 -14.28 9.71
C LEU A 189 12.29 -13.85 11.08
N ILE A 190 12.56 -12.61 11.49
CA ILE A 190 12.08 -12.05 12.76
C ILE A 190 10.55 -11.91 12.75
N LEU A 191 9.97 -11.36 11.69
CA LEU A 191 8.53 -11.19 11.55
C LEU A 191 7.79 -12.53 11.56
N PHE A 192 8.35 -13.55 10.90
CA PHE A 192 7.80 -14.90 10.91
C PHE A 192 7.79 -15.50 12.33
N SER A 193 8.94 -15.45 13.03
CA SER A 193 9.04 -15.98 14.40
C SER A 193 8.09 -15.26 15.37
N GLN A 194 8.05 -13.92 15.36
CA GLN A 194 7.17 -13.14 16.24
C GLN A 194 5.68 -13.40 15.97
N SER A 195 5.30 -13.59 14.71
CA SER A 195 3.89 -13.82 14.33
C SER A 195 3.37 -15.21 14.70
N ILE A 196 4.27 -16.18 14.87
CA ILE A 196 3.95 -17.53 15.36
C ILE A 196 3.86 -17.53 16.89
N ILE A 197 4.75 -16.80 17.57
CA ILE A 197 4.85 -16.81 19.04
C ILE A 197 3.75 -15.98 19.70
N LYS A 198 3.33 -14.85 19.11
CA LYS A 198 2.17 -14.07 19.59
C LYS A 198 0.86 -14.72 19.15
N LYS A 199 0.35 -15.65 19.97
CA LYS A 199 -0.98 -16.27 19.81
C LYS A 199 -2.08 -15.21 19.86
#